data_AF-A0A7C9AKY4-F1
#
_entry.id   AF-A0A7C9AKY4-F1
#
_cell.length_a   1.000
_cell.length_b   1.000
_cell.length_c   1.000
_cell.angle_alpha   90.00
_cell.angle_beta   90.00
_cell.angle_gamma   90.00
#
_symmetry.space_group_name_H-M   'P 1'
#
loop_
_entity.id
_entity.type
_entity.pdbx_description
1 polymer ?
#
loop_
_entity_poly.entity_id
_entity_poly.type
_entity_poly.pdbx_seq_one_letter_code
_entity_poly.pdbx_strand_id
1 'polypeptide(L)'
;PNERQKIHSTMEVREWISTDETAKTFFSRIAIERPPLLLPPLHRLPLRPGNVVEIAGPSPSAKTHILLQVAVNCILPKEWKGVFYGGLEQSVMFIDLDCRLDVLRLVQLLKHRILVANQFKLSTTG
;
A
#
# COMPACT_ATOMS: atom_id res chain seq x y z
N PRO A 1 -38.14 6.25 14.63
CA PRO A 1 -36.70 6.04 14.87
C PRO A 1 -36.29 6.64 16.23
N ASN A 2 -35.92 5.80 17.19
CA ASN A 2 -35.76 6.17 18.60
C ASN A 2 -34.50 7.02 18.84
N GLU A 3 -34.68 8.16 19.51
CA GLU A 3 -33.67 9.16 19.83
C GLU A 3 -32.42 8.60 20.55
N ARG A 4 -32.60 7.51 21.32
CA ARG A 4 -31.54 6.78 22.02
C ARG A 4 -30.55 6.06 21.08
N GLN A 5 -30.99 5.56 19.92
CA GLN A 5 -30.09 4.95 18.93
C GLN A 5 -29.22 6.01 18.23
N LYS A 6 -29.73 7.24 18.09
CA LYS A 6 -28.99 8.35 17.47
C LYS A 6 -27.87 8.89 18.37
N ILE A 7 -28.03 8.80 19.70
CA ILE A 7 -27.03 9.26 20.68
C ILE A 7 -25.87 8.26 20.78
N HIS A 8 -26.14 6.95 20.76
CA HIS A 8 -25.09 5.93 20.78
C HIS A 8 -24.20 6.00 19.54
N SER A 9 -24.80 6.15 18.35
CA SER A 9 -24.09 6.28 17.08
C SER A 9 -23.23 7.56 17.00
N THR A 10 -23.64 8.65 17.64
CA THR A 10 -22.88 9.91 17.65
C THR A 10 -21.75 9.93 18.68
N MET A 11 -21.87 9.20 19.79
CA MET A 11 -20.78 8.98 20.75
C MET A 11 -19.67 8.11 20.16
N GLU A 12 -20.00 7.01 19.48
CA GLU A 12 -19.00 6.13 18.84
C GLU A 12 -18.15 6.86 17.80
N VAL A 13 -18.76 7.73 16.99
CA VAL A 13 -18.02 8.54 16.01
C VAL A 13 -17.12 9.58 16.69
N ARG A 14 -17.58 10.20 17.79
CA ARG A 14 -16.78 11.18 18.53
C ARG A 14 -15.59 10.54 19.25
N GLU A 15 -15.78 9.38 19.83
CA GLU A 15 -14.69 8.60 20.43
C GLU A 15 -13.69 8.14 19.38
N TRP A 16 -14.16 7.71 18.20
CA TRP A 16 -13.32 7.38 17.05
C TRP A 16 -12.51 8.58 16.52
N ILE A 17 -13.09 9.78 16.54
CA ILE A 17 -12.40 11.03 16.14
C ILE A 17 -11.50 11.56 17.27
N SER A 18 -11.74 11.21 18.54
CA SER A 18 -10.94 11.72 19.65
C SER A 18 -9.49 11.29 19.47
N THR A 19 -8.61 12.27 19.27
CA THR A 19 -7.22 12.06 18.84
C THR A 19 -6.22 12.33 19.95
N ASP A 20 -6.69 12.67 21.15
CA ASP A 20 -5.83 13.06 22.25
C ASP A 20 -5.02 11.85 22.73
N GLU A 21 -3.72 11.87 22.44
CA GLU A 21 -2.75 10.91 22.98
C GLU A 21 -1.59 11.64 23.66
N THR A 22 -1.09 11.09 24.76
CA THR A 22 0.12 11.64 25.39
C THR A 22 1.34 11.35 24.51
N ALA A 23 2.36 12.23 24.58
CA ALA A 23 3.62 11.99 23.88
C ALA A 23 4.25 10.64 24.26
N LYS A 24 4.14 10.21 25.53
CA LYS A 24 4.63 8.90 25.99
C LYS A 24 3.95 7.76 25.24
N THR A 25 2.63 7.80 25.09
CA THR A 25 1.88 6.76 24.35
C THR A 25 2.23 6.78 22.87
N PHE A 26 2.35 7.96 22.26
CA PHE A 26 2.81 8.10 20.88
C PHE A 26 4.21 7.50 20.68
N PHE A 27 5.18 7.88 21.50
CA PHE A 27 6.55 7.36 21.43
C PHE A 27 6.61 5.86 21.63
N SER A 28 5.89 5.31 22.61
CA SER A 28 5.80 3.86 22.80
C SER A 28 5.29 3.13 21.54
N ARG A 29 4.39 3.75 20.76
CA ARG A 29 3.88 3.18 19.49
C ARG A 29 4.84 3.34 18.32
N ILE A 30 5.55 4.46 18.21
CA ILE A 30 6.44 4.76 17.07
C ILE A 30 7.86 4.22 17.25
N ALA A 31 8.30 4.02 18.49
CA ALA A 31 9.60 3.45 18.82
C ALA A 31 9.66 1.95 18.52
N ILE A 32 8.50 1.28 18.36
CA ILE A 32 8.44 -0.07 17.80
C ILE A 32 8.97 0.01 16.37
N GLU A 33 10.15 -0.57 16.14
CA GLU A 33 10.75 -0.62 14.81
C GLU A 33 9.79 -1.33 13.84
N ARG A 34 9.37 -0.59 12.82
CA ARG A 34 8.64 -1.15 11.69
C ARG A 34 9.62 -1.28 10.54
N PRO A 35 9.74 -2.46 9.91
CA PRO A 35 10.57 -2.62 8.73
C PRO A 35 10.18 -1.59 7.67
N PRO A 36 11.16 -0.94 7.02
CA PRO A 36 10.86 0.00 5.94
C PRO A 36 10.16 -0.72 4.79
N LEU A 37 9.17 -0.08 4.20
CA LEU A 37 8.45 -0.55 3.03
C LEU A 37 9.30 -0.28 1.78
N LEU A 38 9.91 -1.33 1.24
CA LEU A 38 10.64 -1.26 -0.01
C LEU A 38 9.66 -1.23 -1.20
N LEU A 39 9.18 -0.04 -1.56
CA LEU A 39 8.15 0.14 -2.58
C LEU A 39 8.70 0.87 -3.80
N PRO A 40 9.26 0.20 -4.82
CA PRO A 40 9.64 0.86 -6.07
C PRO A 40 8.46 1.59 -6.73
N PRO A 41 8.65 2.82 -7.25
CA PRO A 41 9.90 3.61 -7.29
C PRO A 41 10.23 4.40 -6.01
N LEU A 42 9.36 4.39 -5.01
CA LEU A 42 9.50 5.10 -3.72
C LEU A 42 10.48 4.45 -2.72
N HIS A 43 11.21 3.40 -3.12
CA HIS A 43 12.13 2.62 -2.28
C HIS A 43 13.28 3.44 -1.65
N ARG A 44 13.51 4.66 -2.10
CA ARG A 44 14.50 5.59 -1.52
C ARG A 44 13.97 6.41 -0.35
N LEU A 45 12.65 6.40 -0.14
CA LEU A 45 12.00 7.06 0.98
C LEU A 45 11.91 6.06 2.15
N PRO A 46 12.17 6.47 3.40
CA PRO A 46 12.08 5.59 4.57
C PRO A 46 10.61 5.37 4.99
N LEU A 47 9.78 4.89 4.06
CA LEU A 47 8.35 4.68 4.28
C LEU A 47 8.11 3.54 5.26
N ARG A 48 7.14 3.73 6.15
CA ARG A 48 6.71 2.77 7.17
C ARG A 48 5.19 2.65 7.16
N PRO A 49 4.63 1.51 7.62
CA PRO A 49 3.20 1.41 7.84
C PRO A 49 2.69 2.56 8.72
N GLY A 50 1.61 3.21 8.28
CA GLY A 50 1.03 4.39 8.93
C GLY A 50 1.54 5.73 8.40
N ASN A 51 2.54 5.76 7.52
CA ASN A 51 2.86 6.98 6.79
C ASN A 51 1.81 7.27 5.72
N VAL A 52 1.53 8.56 5.55
CA VAL A 52 0.73 9.09 4.43
C VAL A 52 1.71 9.77 3.48
N VAL A 53 1.63 9.42 2.20
CA VAL A 53 2.50 9.98 1.16
C VAL A 53 1.63 10.66 0.12
N GLU A 54 1.89 11.93 -0.12
CA GLU A 54 1.28 12.70 -1.20
C GLU A 54 2.18 12.68 -2.44
N ILE A 55 1.60 12.35 -3.60
CA ILE A 55 2.28 12.44 -4.90
C ILE A 55 1.58 13.53 -5.70
N ALA A 56 2.16 14.73 -5.72
CA ALA A 56 1.62 15.88 -6.40
C ALA A 56 2.31 16.15 -7.75
N GLY A 57 1.56 16.72 -8.69
CA GLY A 57 2.08 17.12 -10.00
C GLY A 57 0.96 17.31 -11.02
N PRO A 58 1.19 18.05 -12.12
CA PRO A 58 0.19 18.24 -13.16
C PRO A 58 -0.21 16.91 -13.81
N SER A 59 -1.32 16.90 -14.52
CA SER A 59 -1.61 15.79 -15.43
C SER A 59 -0.92 16.08 -16.77
N PRO A 60 -0.15 15.13 -17.37
CA PRO A 60 0.03 13.71 -17.02
C PRO A 60 1.41 13.36 -16.38
N SER A 61 1.66 13.68 -15.09
CA SER A 61 2.93 13.37 -14.40
C SER A 61 3.05 11.95 -13.81
N ALA A 62 2.48 10.93 -14.46
CA ALA A 62 2.61 9.52 -14.07
C ALA A 62 2.14 9.11 -12.66
N LYS A 63 1.43 9.97 -11.92
CA LYS A 63 0.93 9.70 -10.55
C LYS A 63 0.22 8.34 -10.43
N THR A 64 -0.78 8.08 -11.28
CA THR A 64 -1.50 6.80 -11.33
C THR A 64 -0.57 5.63 -11.62
N HIS A 65 0.41 5.81 -12.50
CA HIS A 65 1.38 4.75 -12.82
C HIS A 65 2.28 4.40 -11.62
N ILE A 66 2.70 5.39 -10.83
CA ILE A 66 3.44 5.16 -9.59
C ILE A 66 2.59 4.33 -8.61
N LEU A 67 1.32 4.69 -8.43
CA LEU A 67 0.40 3.93 -7.57
C LEU A 67 0.19 2.49 -8.05
N LEU A 68 0.11 2.27 -9.37
CA LEU A 68 0.04 0.92 -9.94
C LEU A 68 1.30 0.09 -9.66
N GLN A 69 2.50 0.67 -9.76
CA GLN A 69 3.75 -0.03 -9.42
C GLN A 69 3.81 -0.41 -7.93
N VAL A 70 3.38 0.50 -7.06
CA VAL A 70 3.25 0.23 -5.62
C VAL A 70 2.25 -0.91 -5.39
N ALA A 71 1.08 -0.87 -6.03
CA ALA A 71 0.07 -1.91 -5.90
C ALA A 71 0.59 -3.30 -6.33
N VAL A 72 1.31 -3.37 -7.45
CA VAL A 72 1.94 -4.61 -7.94
C VAL A 72 2.92 -5.18 -6.92
N ASN A 73 3.78 -4.34 -6.31
CA ASN A 73 4.69 -4.80 -5.26
C ASN A 73 3.94 -5.29 -4.01
N CYS A 74 2.85 -4.61 -3.62
CA CYS A 74 2.05 -5.04 -2.48
C CYS A 74 1.40 -6.41 -2.72
N ILE A 75 0.80 -6.61 -3.89
CA ILE A 75 0.02 -7.82 -4.23
C ILE A 75 0.91 -9.05 -4.42
N LEU A 76 2.06 -8.89 -5.09
CA LEU A 76 2.92 -10.03 -5.40
C LEU A 76 3.44 -10.72 -4.13
N PRO A 77 3.69 -12.04 -4.21
CA PRO A 77 4.24 -12.74 -3.08
C PRO A 77 5.69 -12.37 -2.80
N LYS A 78 6.18 -12.71 -1.61
CA LYS A 78 7.63 -12.68 -1.33
C LYS A 78 8.30 -13.78 -2.14
N GLU A 79 7.75 -14.99 -2.03
CA GLU A 79 8.22 -16.20 -2.72
C GLU A 79 7.03 -17.10 -3.09
N TRP A 80 7.11 -17.75 -4.25
CA TRP A 80 6.16 -18.80 -4.60
C TRP A 80 6.85 -19.90 -5.43
N LYS A 81 6.75 -21.15 -4.97
CA LYS A 81 7.37 -22.33 -5.60
C LYS A 81 8.86 -22.15 -5.88
N GLY A 82 9.63 -21.59 -4.93
CA GLY A 82 11.06 -21.35 -5.10
C GLY A 82 11.41 -20.22 -6.07
N VAL A 83 10.46 -19.35 -6.42
CA VAL A 83 10.70 -18.12 -7.20
C VAL A 83 10.49 -16.93 -6.27
N PHE A 84 11.49 -16.07 -6.12
CA PHE A 84 11.36 -14.82 -5.35
C PHE A 84 10.77 -13.71 -6.24
N TYR A 85 9.60 -13.19 -5.84
CA TYR A 85 8.94 -12.09 -6.55
C TYR A 85 9.18 -10.73 -5.87
N GLY A 86 9.62 -10.76 -4.60
CA GLY A 86 9.99 -9.57 -3.82
C GLY A 86 8.82 -8.64 -3.48
N GLY A 87 7.59 -9.16 -3.49
CA GLY A 87 6.41 -8.41 -3.08
C GLY A 87 6.11 -8.53 -1.58
N LEU A 88 4.94 -8.04 -1.15
CA LEU A 88 4.56 -7.95 0.26
C LEU A 88 3.46 -8.93 0.71
N GLU A 89 2.81 -9.64 -0.22
CA GLU A 89 1.67 -10.54 0.08
C GLU A 89 0.49 -9.81 0.76
N GLN A 90 0.17 -8.59 0.30
CA GLN A 90 -0.87 -7.75 0.89
C GLN A 90 -1.96 -7.37 -0.13
N SER A 91 -3.18 -7.18 0.37
CA SER A 91 -4.26 -6.58 -0.41
C SER A 91 -4.07 -5.08 -0.55
N VAL A 92 -4.59 -4.51 -1.65
CA VAL A 92 -4.53 -3.09 -1.95
C VAL A 92 -5.93 -2.58 -2.22
N MET A 93 -6.31 -1.50 -1.54
CA MET A 93 -7.52 -0.74 -1.85
C MET A 93 -7.13 0.45 -2.73
N PHE A 94 -7.72 0.53 -3.91
CA PHE A 94 -7.54 1.65 -4.83
C PHE A 94 -8.85 2.43 -4.91
N ILE A 95 -8.83 3.70 -4.52
CA ILE A 95 -9.99 4.59 -4.61
C ILE A 95 -9.76 5.49 -5.82
N ASP A 96 -10.50 5.22 -6.89
CA ASP A 96 -10.44 6.01 -8.13
C ASP A 96 -11.44 7.15 -8.08
N LEU A 97 -10.93 8.38 -8.02
CA LEU A 97 -11.75 9.59 -7.87
C LEU A 97 -12.05 10.27 -9.21
N ASP A 98 -11.34 9.93 -10.27
CA ASP A 98 -11.50 10.56 -11.59
C ASP A 98 -11.72 9.55 -12.73
N CYS A 99 -11.97 8.28 -12.38
CA CYS A 99 -12.27 7.18 -13.29
C CYS A 99 -11.17 6.92 -14.33
N ARG A 100 -9.90 7.17 -13.97
CA ARG A 100 -8.73 6.97 -14.86
C ARG A 100 -7.95 5.70 -14.55
N LEU A 101 -8.40 4.88 -13.60
CA LEU A 101 -7.77 3.61 -13.31
C LEU A 101 -7.93 2.64 -14.47
N ASP A 102 -6.81 2.32 -15.12
CA ASP A 102 -6.74 1.26 -16.13
C ASP A 102 -6.38 -0.09 -15.47
N VAL A 103 -7.39 -0.94 -15.28
CA VAL A 103 -7.22 -2.28 -14.72
C VAL A 103 -6.41 -3.19 -15.65
N LEU A 104 -6.51 -3.01 -16.97
CA LEU A 104 -5.71 -3.77 -17.93
C LEU A 104 -4.23 -3.43 -17.75
N ARG A 105 -3.91 -2.16 -17.48
CA ARG A 105 -2.54 -1.74 -17.17
C ARG A 105 -2.01 -2.42 -15.91
N LEU A 106 -2.82 -2.54 -14.86
CA LEU A 106 -2.44 -3.30 -13.65
C LEU A 106 -2.10 -4.76 -13.98
N VAL A 107 -2.98 -5.44 -14.74
CA VAL A 107 -2.78 -6.85 -15.14
C VAL A 107 -1.51 -7.02 -15.97
N GLN A 108 -1.23 -6.10 -16.90
CA GLN A 108 -0.01 -6.12 -17.70
C GLN A 108 1.25 -6.02 -16.83
N LEU A 109 1.25 -5.11 -15.85
CA LEU A 109 2.39 -4.94 -14.94
C LEU A 109 2.62 -6.16 -14.05
N LEU A 110 1.55 -6.77 -13.54
CA LEU A 110 1.61 -8.04 -12.80
C LEU A 110 2.22 -9.15 -13.67
N LYS A 111 1.69 -9.36 -14.88
CA LYS A 111 2.21 -10.37 -15.83
C LYS A 111 3.69 -10.16 -16.12
N HIS A 112 4.08 -8.92 -16.40
CA HIS A 112 5.47 -8.58 -16.67
C HIS A 112 6.39 -8.95 -15.49
N ARG A 113 6.04 -8.54 -14.26
CA ARG A 113 6.82 -8.87 -13.06
C ARG A 113 6.92 -10.37 -12.80
N ILE A 114 5.83 -11.11 -13.02
CA ILE A 114 5.81 -12.57 -12.87
C ILE A 114 6.71 -13.25 -13.90
N LEU A 115 6.63 -12.84 -15.18
CA LEU A 115 7.45 -13.42 -16.24
C LEU A 115 8.94 -13.18 -16.01
N VAL A 116 9.32 -11.94 -15.64
CA VAL A 116 10.70 -11.58 -15.33
C VAL A 116 11.24 -12.44 -14.19
N ALA A 117 10.50 -12.58 -13.08
CA ALA A 117 10.95 -13.39 -11.95
C ALA A 117 11.13 -14.89 -12.31
N ASN A 118 10.25 -15.44 -13.13
CA ASN A 118 10.36 -16.83 -13.57
C ASN A 118 11.50 -17.06 -14.56
N GLN A 119 11.81 -16.09 -15.42
CA GLN A 119 12.97 -16.15 -16.32
C GLN A 119 14.28 -16.16 -15.54
N PHE A 120 14.39 -15.36 -14.47
CA PHE A 120 15.56 -15.38 -13.58
C PHE A 120 15.76 -16.76 -12.93
N LYS A 121 14.69 -17.46 -12.54
CA LYS A 121 14.83 -18.82 -12.00
C LYS A 121 15.43 -19.77 -13.02
N LEU A 122 14.92 -19.74 -14.26
CA LEU A 122 15.38 -20.62 -15.35
C LEU A 122 16.86 -20.39 -15.69
N SER A 123 17.35 -19.16 -15.63
CA SER A 123 18.77 -18.86 -15.90
C SER A 123 19.72 -19.25 -14.77
N THR A 124 19.24 -19.31 -13.52
CA THR A 124 20.06 -19.71 -12.36
C THR A 124 20.14 -21.22 -12.13
N THR A 125 19.29 -22.01 -12.77
CA THR A 125 19.27 -23.48 -12.67
C THR A 125 19.98 -24.20 -13.82
N GLY A 126 20.69 -23.46 -14.68
CA GLY A 126 21.51 -24.01 -15.78
C GLY A 126 22.98 -24.16 -15.41
#